data_AF-A0A843CFK0-F1
#
_entry.id   AF-A0A843CFK0-F1
#
_cell.length_a   1.000
_cell.length_b   1.000
_cell.length_c   1.000
_cell.angle_alpha   90.00
_cell.angle_beta   90.00
_cell.angle_gamma   90.00
#
_symmetry.space_group_name_H-M   'P 1'
#
loop_
_entity.id
_entity.type
_entity.pdbx_description
1 polymer ?
#
loop_
_entity_poly.entity_id
_entity_poly.type
_entity_poly.pdbx_seq_one_letter_code
_entity_poly.pdbx_strand_id
1 'polypeptide(L)'
;LKSPTPDIFVDNLGDNAVNIIVRIWVPSTEWYGVKKELLWKIKRALEDEGIEIAFPQRTVWFANELRKQEIEKSEFAESGSQ
;
A
#
# COMPACT_ATOMS: atom_id res chain seq x y z
N LEU A 1 24.71 24.98 -5.88
CA LEU A 1 23.55 24.07 -6.07
C LEU A 1 23.97 22.97 -7.04
N LYS A 2 23.75 21.68 -6.72
CA LYS A 2 23.91 20.62 -7.72
C LYS A 2 22.80 20.80 -8.74
N SER A 3 23.16 21.05 -10.00
CA SER A 3 22.22 21.08 -11.11
C SER A 3 22.06 19.64 -11.62
N PRO A 4 20.84 19.12 -11.82
CA PRO A 4 19.54 19.77 -11.66
C PRO A 4 19.03 19.82 -10.21
N THR A 5 18.10 20.75 -9.94
CA THR A 5 17.41 20.84 -8.65
C THR A 5 16.53 19.61 -8.43
N PRO A 6 16.39 19.12 -7.18
CA PRO A 6 15.36 18.13 -6.85
C PRO A 6 13.96 18.61 -7.20
N ASP A 7 13.07 17.67 -7.51
CA ASP A 7 11.69 17.97 -7.89
C ASP A 7 10.72 16.93 -7.31
N ILE A 8 9.54 17.36 -6.87
CA ILE A 8 8.54 16.51 -6.23
C ILE A 8 7.15 16.95 -6.70
N PHE A 9 6.41 16.03 -7.30
CA PHE A 9 5.07 16.31 -7.82
C PHE A 9 4.19 15.06 -7.90
N VAL A 10 2.88 15.27 -7.98
CA VAL A 10 1.91 14.21 -8.28
C VAL A 10 1.98 13.93 -9.78
N ASP A 11 2.28 12.68 -10.14
CA ASP A 11 2.33 12.22 -11.51
C ASP A 11 0.92 11.93 -12.05
N ASN A 12 0.14 11.14 -11.31
CA ASN A 12 -1.24 10.82 -11.66
C ASN A 12 -2.06 10.34 -10.46
N LEU A 13 -3.38 10.23 -10.69
CA LEU A 13 -4.33 9.58 -9.80
C LEU A 13 -4.68 8.21 -10.41
N GLY A 14 -4.04 7.15 -9.91
CA GLY A 14 -4.26 5.79 -10.37
C GLY A 14 -5.49 5.14 -9.74
N ASP A 15 -5.81 3.92 -10.18
CA ASP A 15 -7.04 3.21 -9.80
C ASP A 15 -7.21 3.02 -8.28
N ASN A 16 -6.10 2.93 -7.54
CA ASN A 16 -6.09 2.71 -6.10
C ASN A 16 -5.04 3.55 -5.37
N ALA A 17 -4.46 4.59 -6.00
CA ALA A 17 -3.37 5.35 -5.38
C ALA A 17 -3.18 6.73 -6.01
N VAL A 18 -2.61 7.66 -5.23
CA VAL A 18 -2.00 8.89 -5.77
C VAL A 18 -0.52 8.60 -6.01
N ASN A 19 -0.08 8.70 -7.26
CA ASN A 19 1.31 8.43 -7.61
C ASN A 19 2.15 9.69 -7.49
N ILE A 20 3.16 9.68 -6.62
CA ILE A 20 4.07 10.79 -6.37
C ILE A 20 5.45 10.45 -6.94
N ILE A 21 6.02 11.36 -7.71
CA ILE A 21 7.39 11.26 -8.21
C ILE A 21 8.30 12.17 -7.38
N VAL A 22 9.44 11.61 -6.94
CA VAL A 22 10.53 12.32 -6.27
C VAL A 22 11.78 12.19 -7.12
N ARG A 23 12.28 13.29 -7.68
CA ARG A 23 13.50 13.36 -8.50
C ARG A 23 14.63 13.96 -7.69
N ILE A 24 15.72 13.20 -7.55
CA ILE A 24 16.94 13.63 -6.87
C ILE A 24 18.17 13.22 -7.67
N TRP A 25 19.27 13.95 -7.52
CA TRP A 25 20.52 13.75 -8.24
C TRP A 25 21.68 13.51 -7.29
N VAL A 26 22.33 12.36 -7.42
CA VAL A 26 23.49 11.95 -6.62
C VAL A 26 24.50 11.22 -7.51
N PRO A 27 25.79 11.16 -7.12
CA PRO A 27 26.77 10.34 -7.82
C PRO A 27 26.32 8.88 -7.92
N SER A 28 26.58 8.24 -9.06
CA SER A 28 26.16 6.85 -9.31
C SER A 28 26.66 5.86 -8.26
N THR A 29 27.83 6.13 -7.66
CA THR A 29 28.44 5.35 -6.59
C THR A 29 27.62 5.38 -5.29
N GLU A 30 26.85 6.44 -5.06
CA GLU A 30 26.05 6.65 -3.83
C GLU A 30 24.57 6.30 -4.03
N TRP A 31 24.12 6.21 -5.28
CA TRP A 31 22.70 6.11 -5.65
C TRP A 31 21.94 5.03 -4.88
N TYR A 32 22.49 3.82 -4.79
CA TYR A 32 21.80 2.71 -4.13
C TYR A 32 21.62 2.94 -2.62
N GLY A 33 22.61 3.53 -1.95
CA GLY A 33 22.52 3.88 -0.53
C GLY A 33 21.47 4.96 -0.31
N VAL A 34 21.58 6.07 -1.05
CA VAL A 34 20.66 7.21 -0.95
C VAL A 34 19.23 6.81 -1.28
N LYS A 35 19.00 6.01 -2.34
CA LYS A 35 17.65 5.55 -2.71
C LYS A 35 17.01 4.74 -1.59
N LYS A 36 17.74 3.80 -0.98
CA LYS A 36 17.22 2.97 0.12
C LYS A 36 16.88 3.80 1.35
N GLU A 37 17.78 4.70 1.74
CA GLU A 37 17.56 5.58 2.88
C GLU A 37 16.36 6.52 2.67
N LEU A 38 16.28 7.13 1.49
CA LEU A 38 15.21 8.07 1.17
C LEU A 38 13.85 7.37 1.12
N LEU A 39 13.75 6.18 0.53
CA LEU A 39 12.50 5.41 0.52
C LEU A 39 12.02 5.08 1.94
N TRP A 40 12.94 4.71 2.85
CA TRP A 40 12.58 4.44 4.23
C TRP A 40 12.12 5.70 4.97
N LYS A 41 12.83 6.82 4.78
CA LYS A 41 12.45 8.13 5.35
C LYS A 41 11.07 8.58 4.85
N ILE A 42 10.80 8.45 3.56
CA ILE A 42 9.49 8.78 2.97
C ILE A 42 8.40 7.91 3.59
N LYS A 43 8.60 6.59 3.64
CA LYS A 43 7.64 5.66 4.27
C LYS A 43 7.33 6.07 5.71
N ARG A 44 8.37 6.29 6.53
CA ARG A 44 8.19 6.66 7.93
C ARG A 44 7.48 8.00 8.11
N ALA A 45 7.87 9.01 7.33
CA ALA A 45 7.20 10.31 7.38
C ALA A 45 5.71 10.21 6.99
N LEU A 46 5.37 9.40 5.98
CA LEU A 46 3.97 9.17 5.61
C LEU A 46 3.20 8.45 6.73
N GLU A 47 3.79 7.40 7.33
CA GLU A 47 3.18 6.66 8.43
C GLU A 47 2.96 7.53 9.69
N ASP A 48 3.94 8.38 10.03
CA ASP A 48 3.88 9.28 11.19
C ASP A 48 2.77 10.35 11.03
N GLU A 49 2.47 10.75 9.80
CA GLU A 49 1.37 11.65 9.44
C GLU A 49 0.05 10.91 9.20
N GLY A 50 0.00 9.58 9.42
CA GLY A 50 -1.21 8.77 9.25
C GLY A 50 -1.61 8.50 7.79
N ILE A 51 -0.69 8.66 6.85
CA ILE A 51 -0.89 8.37 5.42
C ILE A 51 -0.54 6.91 5.16
N GLU A 52 -1.57 6.09 4.90
CA GLU A 52 -1.41 4.67 4.59
C GLU A 52 -1.14 4.42 3.11
N ILE A 53 -0.31 3.40 2.83
CA ILE A 53 -0.12 2.89 1.47
C ILE A 53 -1.34 2.06 1.10
N ALA A 54 -2.05 2.48 0.06
CA ALA A 54 -3.26 1.82 -0.37
C ALA A 54 -3.01 0.39 -0.87
N PHE A 55 -3.86 -0.54 -0.43
CA PHE A 55 -3.98 -1.87 -1.02
C PHE A 55 -4.83 -1.80 -2.30
N PRO A 56 -4.67 -2.76 -3.23
CA PRO A 56 -5.58 -2.89 -4.35
C PRO A 56 -7.02 -3.03 -3.85
N GLN A 57 -7.89 -2.09 -4.22
CA GLN A 57 -9.30 -2.14 -3.87
C GLN A 57 -10.11 -2.70 -5.05
N ARG A 58 -11.19 -3.41 -4.71
CA ARG A 58 -12.15 -3.92 -5.69
C ARG A 58 -13.55 -3.79 -5.14
N THR A 59 -14.39 -3.04 -5.85
CA THR A 59 -15.83 -3.03 -5.59
C THR A 59 -16.44 -4.28 -6.22
N VAL A 60 -17.10 -5.11 -5.39
CA VAL A 60 -17.86 -6.27 -5.86
C VAL A 60 -19.34 -5.91 -5.81
N TRP A 61 -19.98 -5.84 -6.98
CA TRP A 61 -21.41 -5.63 -7.09
C TRP A 61 -22.10 -6.98 -7.35
N PHE A 62 -23.13 -7.28 -6.57
CA PHE A 62 -23.94 -8.47 -6.73
C PHE A 62 -25.29 -8.11 -7.34
N ALA A 63 -25.59 -8.68 -8.51
CA ALA A 63 -26.90 -8.50 -9.15
C ALA A 63 -28.04 -9.17 -8.37
N ASN A 64 -27.70 -10.24 -7.65
CA ASN A 64 -28.64 -11.06 -6.88
C ASN A 64 -28.33 -10.93 -5.38
N GLU A 65 -29.36 -11.16 -4.57
CA GLU A 65 -29.24 -11.14 -3.12
C GLU A 65 -28.25 -12.21 -2.61
N LEU A 66 -27.34 -11.80 -1.72
CA LEU A 66 -26.35 -12.69 -1.11
C LEU A 66 -27.06 -13.67 -0.16
N ARG A 67 -27.14 -14.94 -0.54
CA ARG A 67 -27.63 -16.00 0.37
C ARG A 67 -26.56 -16.30 1.41
N LYS A 68 -26.80 -15.93 2.67
CA LYS A 68 -26.05 -16.47 3.81
C LYS A 68 -26.45 -17.93 3.99
N GLN A 69 -25.51 -18.84 3.79
CA GLN A 69 -25.65 -20.20 4.33
C GLN A 69 -25.15 -20.15 5.77
N GLU A 70 -26.05 -20.42 6.72
CA GLU A 70 -25.66 -20.65 8.11
C GLU A 70 -24.95 -22.01 8.15
N ILE A 71 -23.64 -21.99 8.38
CA ILE A 71 -22.91 -23.22 8.68
C ILE A 71 -23.41 -23.67 10.05
N GLU A 72 -24.26 -24.69 10.08
CA GLU A 72 -24.70 -25.33 11.32
C GLU A 72 -23.47 -25.79 12.11
N LYS A 73 -23.40 -25.36 13.37
CA LYS A 73 -22.41 -25.77 14.38
C LYS A 73 -22.54 -27.26 14.79
N SER A 74 -23.02 -28.15 13.91
CA SER A 74 -23.39 -29.51 14.26
C SER A 74 -22.23 -30.51 14.29
N GLU A 75 -21.10 -30.26 13.63
CA GLU A 75 -20.01 -31.27 13.54
C GLU A 75 -18.85 -31.10 14.54
N PHE A 76 -18.81 -30.02 15.34
CA PHE A 76 -17.71 -29.81 16.32
C PHE A 76 -18.05 -30.21 17.77
N ALA A 77 -19.29 -30.63 18.04
CA ALA A 77 -19.71 -31.06 19.38
C ALA A 77 -19.53 -32.58 19.63
N GLU A 78 -19.42 -33.41 18.59
CA GLU A 78 -19.33 -34.87 18.75
C GLU A 78 -17.89 -35.40 18.90
N SER A 79 -16.85 -34.62 18.60
CA SER A 79 -15.46 -35.04 18.80
C SER A 79 -14.89 -34.72 20.20
N GLY A 80 -15.69 -34.08 21.07
CA GLY A 80 -15.34 -33.79 22.46
C GLY A 80 -15.94 -34.77 23.49
N SER A 81 -16.52 -35.89 23.05
CA SER A 81 -17.08 -36.93 23.94
C SER A 81 -16.84 -38.34 23.43
N GLN A 82 -15.59 -38.62 23.01
CA GLN A 82 -15.02 -39.97 23.05
C GLN A 82 -13.64 -39.94 23.69
#